data_AF-A0A9X3LA23-F1
#
_entry.id   AF-A0A9X3LA23-F1
#
_cell.length_a   1.000
_cell.length_b   1.000
_cell.length_c   1.000
_cell.angle_alpha   90.00
_cell.angle_beta   90.00
_cell.angle_gamma   90.00
#
_symmetry.space_group_name_H-M   'P 1'
#
loop_
_entity.id
_entity.type
_entity.pdbx_description
1 polymer ?
#
loop_
_entity_poly.entity_id
_entity_poly.type
_entity_poly.pdbx_seq_one_letter_code
_entity_poly.pdbx_strand_id
1 'polypeptide(L)'
;MRLWHHSLLNVLPKSQMLAQWRELNSIFAKEDRHILINYIYDYPKDDLFTYTQLVLHEMRSRNINIRTIDKMERYFGDGAFEVITNPFIHHHNEEYLEICYFNLKEKFMRGQKDFDVERYEALRKMYEAMG
;
A
#
# COMPACT_ATOMS: atom_id res chain seq x y z
N MET A 1 -11.30 3.32 -0.50
CA MET A 1 -10.21 3.05 -1.44
C MET A 1 -9.07 3.99 -1.08
N ARG A 2 -7.89 3.45 -0.78
CA ARG A 2 -6.67 4.20 -0.43
C ARG A 2 -5.45 3.35 -0.77
N LEU A 3 -4.30 3.98 -0.93
CA LEU A 3 -3.03 3.28 -0.78
C LEU A 3 -2.61 3.34 0.69
N TRP A 4 -2.26 2.21 1.28
CA TRP A 4 -1.72 2.17 2.63
C TRP A 4 -0.32 2.78 2.66
N HIS A 5 0.00 3.48 3.74
CA HIS A 5 1.36 4.00 3.95
C HIS A 5 2.40 2.88 3.77
N HIS A 6 3.49 3.13 3.04
CA HIS A 6 4.46 2.10 2.66
C HIS A 6 5.06 1.36 3.87
N SER A 7 5.32 2.07 4.97
CA SER A 7 5.81 1.49 6.24
C SER A 7 4.89 0.46 6.89
N LEU A 8 3.60 0.41 6.51
CA LEU A 8 2.62 -0.50 7.10
C LEU A 8 2.48 -1.83 6.37
N LEU A 9 3.08 -1.97 5.19
CA LEU A 9 2.81 -3.11 4.28
C LEU A 9 3.05 -4.47 4.97
N ASN A 10 4.11 -4.59 5.77
CA ASN A 10 4.48 -5.81 6.50
C ASN A 10 3.45 -6.25 7.56
N VAL A 11 2.74 -5.29 8.16
CA VAL A 11 1.73 -5.53 9.20
C VAL A 11 0.31 -5.58 8.65
N LEU A 12 0.09 -5.31 7.36
CA LEU A 12 -1.24 -5.41 6.77
C LEU A 12 -1.78 -6.84 6.81
N PRO A 13 -3.06 -7.06 7.20
CA PRO A 13 -3.72 -8.35 7.00
C PRO A 13 -3.85 -8.66 5.51
N LYS A 14 -3.94 -9.96 5.15
CA LYS A 14 -3.88 -10.43 3.76
C LYS A 14 -4.96 -9.81 2.88
N SER A 15 -6.17 -9.62 3.40
CA SER A 15 -7.29 -9.02 2.71
C SER A 15 -7.04 -7.55 2.37
N GLN A 16 -6.29 -6.82 3.21
CA GLN A 16 -5.87 -5.45 2.96
C GLN A 16 -4.75 -5.38 1.92
N MET A 17 -3.80 -6.32 1.92
CA MET A 17 -2.83 -6.46 0.82
C MET A 17 -3.53 -6.75 -0.52
N LEU A 18 -4.52 -7.63 -0.53
CA LEU A 18 -5.30 -7.92 -1.74
C LEU A 18 -6.14 -6.71 -2.18
N ALA A 19 -6.67 -5.92 -1.24
CA ALA A 19 -7.38 -4.68 -1.55
C ALA A 19 -6.44 -3.62 -2.13
N GLN A 20 -5.25 -3.48 -1.56
CA GLN A 20 -4.18 -2.62 -2.05
C GLN A 20 -3.80 -2.96 -3.50
N TRP A 21 -3.64 -4.26 -3.81
CA TRP A 21 -3.36 -4.70 -5.17
C TRP A 21 -4.52 -4.42 -6.15
N ARG A 22 -5.77 -4.53 -5.69
CA ARG A 22 -6.95 -4.16 -6.52
C ARG A 22 -6.97 -2.67 -6.82
N GLU A 23 -6.62 -1.84 -5.85
CA GLU A 23 -6.51 -0.38 -6.02
C GLU A 23 -5.47 -0.03 -7.10
N LEU A 24 -4.26 -0.58 -6.96
CA LEU A 24 -3.18 -0.41 -7.94
C LEU A 24 -3.59 -0.87 -9.34
N ASN A 25 -4.24 -2.03 -9.46
CA ASN A 25 -4.76 -2.50 -10.73
C ASN A 25 -5.87 -1.61 -11.34
N SER A 26 -6.59 -0.85 -10.52
CA SER A 26 -7.56 0.14 -11.02
C SER A 26 -6.83 1.35 -11.57
N ILE A 27 -5.83 1.85 -10.85
CA ILE A 27 -4.94 2.94 -11.30
C ILE A 27 -4.28 2.57 -12.64
N PHE A 28 -3.66 1.38 -12.73
CA PHE A 28 -2.97 0.95 -13.96
C PHE A 28 -3.90 0.80 -15.17
N ALA A 29 -5.17 0.42 -14.94
CA ALA A 29 -6.10 0.13 -16.02
C ALA A 29 -6.92 1.35 -16.47
N LYS A 30 -7.19 2.28 -15.56
CA LYS A 30 -8.18 3.34 -15.75
C LYS A 30 -7.69 4.73 -15.36
N GLU A 31 -6.56 4.81 -14.66
CA GLU A 31 -6.11 6.03 -14.00
C GLU A 31 -7.23 6.64 -13.13
N ASP A 32 -7.92 5.76 -12.39
CA ASP A 32 -9.05 6.14 -11.54
C ASP A 32 -8.64 7.29 -10.60
N ARG A 33 -9.51 8.30 -10.53
CA ARG A 33 -9.33 9.47 -9.67
C ARG A 33 -10.30 9.44 -8.51
N HIS A 34 -9.77 9.27 -7.31
CA HIS A 34 -10.52 9.31 -6.07
C HIS A 34 -9.75 10.14 -5.03
N ILE A 35 -10.45 10.91 -4.20
CA ILE A 35 -9.84 11.93 -3.32
C ILE A 35 -8.69 11.38 -2.45
N LEU A 36 -8.79 10.13 -2.00
CA LEU A 36 -7.78 9.48 -1.15
C LEU A 36 -6.57 8.90 -1.91
N ILE A 37 -6.56 8.94 -3.24
CA ILE A 37 -5.49 8.41 -4.10
C ILE A 37 -4.97 9.44 -5.09
N ASN A 38 -5.70 10.53 -5.36
CA ASN A 38 -5.36 11.51 -6.39
C ASN A 38 -3.95 12.09 -6.25
N TYR A 39 -3.43 12.16 -5.02
CA TYR A 39 -2.08 12.67 -4.76
C TYR A 39 -1.02 11.95 -5.59
N ILE A 40 -1.21 10.67 -5.99
CA ILE A 40 -0.21 9.94 -6.78
C ILE A 40 0.10 10.62 -8.11
N TYR A 41 -0.85 11.37 -8.67
CA TYR A 41 -0.69 12.05 -9.96
C TYR A 41 0.08 13.37 -9.82
N ASP A 42 0.31 13.83 -8.59
CA ASP A 42 1.15 15.00 -8.29
C ASP A 42 2.64 14.60 -8.13
N TYR A 43 2.96 13.31 -8.22
CA TYR A 43 4.32 12.76 -8.14
C TYR A 43 4.80 12.21 -9.49
N PRO A 44 6.12 12.14 -9.71
CA PRO A 44 6.70 11.34 -10.78
C PRO A 44 6.19 9.89 -10.77
N LYS A 45 6.16 9.25 -11.95
CA LYS A 45 5.76 7.84 -12.06
C LYS A 45 6.69 6.89 -11.29
N ASP A 46 7.93 7.29 -11.01
CA ASP A 46 8.91 6.54 -10.22
C ASP A 46 8.40 6.25 -8.80
N ASP A 47 7.64 7.16 -8.19
CA ASP A 47 7.04 6.95 -6.87
C ASP A 47 6.00 5.82 -6.91
N LEU A 48 5.08 5.86 -7.89
CA LEU A 48 4.08 4.81 -8.05
C LEU A 48 4.72 3.48 -8.44
N PHE A 49 5.77 3.50 -9.26
CA PHE A 49 6.54 2.31 -9.60
C PHE A 49 7.18 1.70 -8.35
N THR A 50 7.93 2.50 -7.59
CA THR A 50 8.60 2.08 -6.36
C THR A 50 7.60 1.53 -5.35
N TYR A 51 6.51 2.25 -5.09
CA TYR A 51 5.46 1.79 -4.18
C TYR A 51 4.86 0.45 -4.63
N THR A 52 4.64 0.29 -5.94
CA THR A 52 4.16 -0.97 -6.52
C THR A 52 5.15 -2.12 -6.29
N GLN A 53 6.45 -1.87 -6.42
CA GLN A 53 7.49 -2.87 -6.13
C GLN A 53 7.47 -3.27 -4.65
N LEU A 54 7.30 -2.33 -3.72
CA LEU A 54 7.17 -2.62 -2.29
C LEU A 54 5.96 -3.53 -2.00
N VAL A 55 4.81 -3.23 -2.61
CA VAL A 55 3.60 -4.07 -2.49
C VAL A 55 3.85 -5.47 -3.05
N LEU A 56 4.43 -5.58 -4.24
CA LEU A 56 4.74 -6.87 -4.86
C LEU A 56 5.73 -7.69 -4.03
N HIS A 57 6.77 -7.05 -3.48
CA HIS A 57 7.74 -7.69 -2.61
C HIS A 57 7.05 -8.31 -1.40
N GLU A 58 6.22 -7.54 -0.70
CA GLU A 58 5.48 -8.00 0.47
C GLU A 58 4.46 -9.11 0.14
N MET A 59 3.77 -9.00 -1.00
CA MET A 59 2.86 -10.07 -1.44
C MET A 59 3.61 -11.37 -1.72
N ARG A 60 4.77 -11.29 -2.39
CA ARG A 60 5.60 -12.45 -2.73
C ARG A 60 6.23 -13.07 -1.48
N SER A 61 6.77 -12.26 -0.56
CA SER A 61 7.39 -12.73 0.68
C SER A 61 6.42 -13.56 1.54
N ARG A 62 5.12 -13.25 1.45
CA ARG A 62 4.03 -13.93 2.17
C ARG A 62 3.29 -14.97 1.35
N ASN A 63 3.78 -15.32 0.17
CA ASN A 63 3.12 -16.26 -0.75
C ASN A 63 1.64 -15.90 -1.02
N ILE A 64 1.32 -14.60 -1.09
CA ILE A 64 -0.02 -14.12 -1.45
C ILE A 64 -0.15 -14.21 -2.97
N ASN A 65 -1.15 -14.94 -3.44
CA ASN A 65 -1.40 -15.14 -4.87
C ASN A 65 -1.65 -13.79 -5.60
N ILE A 66 -0.81 -13.50 -6.58
CA ILE A 66 -0.95 -12.38 -7.53
C ILE A 66 -1.44 -12.97 -8.84
N ARG A 67 -2.69 -12.65 -9.23
CA ARG A 67 -3.32 -13.28 -10.42
C ARG A 67 -2.68 -12.88 -11.75
N THR A 68 -2.26 -11.63 -11.88
CA THR A 68 -1.70 -11.05 -13.12
C THR A 68 -0.97 -9.77 -12.75
N ILE A 69 0.07 -9.44 -13.53
CA ILE A 69 0.80 -8.18 -13.49
C ILE A 69 0.70 -7.40 -14.81
N ASP A 70 -0.04 -7.91 -15.81
CA ASP A 70 -0.06 -7.39 -17.19
C ASP A 70 -0.58 -5.94 -17.27
N LYS A 71 -1.42 -5.53 -16.31
CA LYS A 71 -1.86 -4.13 -16.20
C LYS A 71 -0.73 -3.21 -15.76
N MET A 72 0.04 -3.65 -14.77
CA MET A 72 1.24 -2.95 -14.29
C MET A 72 2.25 -2.84 -15.44
N GLU A 73 2.56 -3.96 -16.10
CA GLU A 73 3.51 -4.00 -17.22
C GLU A 73 3.10 -3.06 -18.36
N ARG A 74 1.81 -3.01 -18.73
CA ARG A 74 1.33 -2.07 -19.74
C ARG A 74 1.36 -0.61 -19.30
N TYR A 75 1.09 -0.34 -18.01
CA TYR A 75 1.05 1.04 -17.48
C TYR A 75 2.45 1.67 -17.44
N PHE A 76 3.46 0.90 -17.06
CA PHE A 76 4.85 1.34 -16.98
C PHE A 76 5.59 1.16 -18.31
N GLY A 77 5.22 0.16 -19.11
CA GLY A 77 5.85 -0.13 -20.40
C GLY A 77 7.36 -0.39 -20.27
N ASP A 78 8.11 -0.03 -21.31
CA ASP A 78 9.58 -0.10 -21.33
C ASP A 78 10.25 1.08 -20.62
N GLY A 79 9.54 1.77 -19.73
CA GLY A 79 10.08 2.93 -19.02
C GLY A 79 11.23 2.52 -18.09
N ALA A 80 12.31 3.31 -18.12
CA ALA A 80 13.35 3.23 -17.11
C ALA A 80 12.87 3.99 -15.87
N PHE A 81 12.40 3.26 -14.86
CA PHE A 81 11.96 3.83 -13.59
C PHE A 81 13.04 3.66 -12.53
N GLU A 82 13.29 4.73 -11.79
CA GLU A 82 14.22 4.69 -10.66
C GLU A 82 13.52 4.14 -9.41
N VAL A 83 14.23 3.29 -8.67
CA VAL A 83 13.78 2.86 -7.35
C VAL A 83 14.22 3.91 -6.34
N ILE A 84 13.25 4.65 -5.82
CA ILE A 84 13.51 5.70 -4.83
C ILE A 84 13.31 5.18 -3.41
N THR A 85 13.92 5.84 -2.41
CA THR A 85 13.90 5.36 -1.02
C THR A 85 12.52 5.52 -0.37
N ASN A 86 11.87 6.68 -0.56
CA ASN A 86 10.63 7.05 0.11
C ASN A 86 9.60 7.48 -0.94
N PRO A 87 8.83 6.55 -1.54
CA PRO A 87 7.82 6.92 -2.52
C PRO A 87 6.74 7.77 -1.88
N PHE A 88 6.32 8.80 -2.60
CA PHE A 88 5.33 9.79 -2.18
C PHE A 88 5.74 10.55 -0.92
N ILE A 89 7.03 10.95 -0.82
CA ILE A 89 7.66 11.44 0.41
C ILE A 89 6.89 12.51 1.20
N HIS A 90 6.14 13.41 0.53
CA HIS A 90 5.36 14.44 1.23
C HIS A 90 3.97 13.96 1.67
N HIS A 91 3.47 12.87 1.09
CA HIS A 91 2.16 12.29 1.40
C HIS A 91 2.26 11.06 2.30
N HIS A 92 3.28 10.22 2.14
CA HIS A 92 3.60 9.12 3.05
C HIS A 92 4.48 9.67 4.19
N ASN A 93 3.90 10.63 4.90
CA ASN A 93 4.47 11.28 6.06
C ASN A 93 3.87 10.72 7.36
N GLU A 94 4.33 11.23 8.50
CA GLU A 94 3.88 10.79 9.84
C GLU A 94 2.36 10.97 10.05
N GLU A 95 1.77 12.05 9.55
CA GLU A 95 0.32 12.29 9.67
C GLU A 95 -0.48 11.24 8.89
N TYR A 96 -0.09 10.94 7.65
CA TYR A 96 -0.77 9.93 6.84
C TYR A 96 -0.58 8.51 7.38
N LEU A 97 0.58 8.24 7.98
CA LEU A 97 0.87 7.01 8.71
C LEU A 97 -0.10 6.83 9.87
N GLU A 98 -0.31 7.87 10.69
CA GLU A 98 -1.25 7.87 11.81
C GLU A 98 -2.71 7.65 11.33
N ILE A 99 -3.12 8.34 10.25
CA ILE A 99 -4.42 8.14 9.61
C ILE A 99 -4.60 6.69 9.13
N CYS A 100 -3.53 6.06 8.63
CA CYS A 100 -3.57 4.66 8.23
C CYS A 100 -3.62 3.71 9.43
N TYR A 101 -2.84 3.98 10.48
CA TYR A 101 -2.87 3.21 11.72
C TYR A 101 -4.27 3.16 12.33
N PHE A 102 -4.91 4.33 12.53
CA PHE A 102 -6.25 4.37 13.12
C PHE A 102 -7.31 3.70 12.24
N ASN A 103 -7.16 3.74 10.92
CA ASN A 103 -8.05 3.01 10.02
C ASN A 103 -7.90 1.48 10.16
N LEU A 104 -6.67 0.98 10.32
CA LEU A 104 -6.42 -0.43 10.60
C LEU A 104 -6.92 -0.83 11.99
N LYS A 105 -6.72 0.02 13.00
CA LYS A 105 -7.25 -0.19 14.34
C LYS A 105 -8.77 -0.32 14.34
N GLU A 106 -9.49 0.55 13.63
CA GLU A 106 -10.94 0.40 13.48
C GLU A 106 -11.30 -0.95 12.83
N LYS A 107 -10.63 -1.34 11.75
CA LYS A 107 -10.88 -2.63 11.08
C LYS A 107 -10.70 -3.83 12.02
N PHE A 108 -9.67 -3.80 12.86
CA PHE A 108 -9.45 -4.82 13.89
C PHE A 108 -10.59 -4.82 14.90
N MET A 109 -10.95 -3.66 15.47
CA MET A 109 -12.03 -3.52 16.45
C MET A 109 -13.39 -3.98 15.92
N ARG A 110 -13.63 -3.82 14.61
CA ARG A 110 -14.85 -4.28 13.93
C ARG A 110 -14.83 -5.78 13.56
N GLY A 111 -13.75 -6.50 13.88
CA GLY A 111 -13.65 -7.94 13.66
C GLY A 111 -13.36 -8.32 12.21
N GLN A 112 -12.50 -7.59 11.51
CA GLN A 112 -12.06 -8.01 10.17
C GLN A 112 -11.49 -9.44 10.22
N LYS A 113 -12.09 -10.35 9.44
CA LYS A 113 -11.92 -11.80 9.55
C LYS A 113 -10.48 -12.32 9.62
N ASP A 114 -9.56 -11.71 8.87
CA ASP A 114 -8.15 -12.13 8.76
C ASP A 114 -7.17 -11.20 9.48
N PHE A 115 -7.69 -10.34 10.36
CA PHE A 115 -6.88 -9.46 11.18
C PHE A 115 -6.79 -10.03 12.59
N ASP A 116 -5.86 -10.98 12.78
CA ASP A 116 -5.63 -11.61 14.07
C ASP A 116 -4.94 -10.68 15.08
N VAL A 117 -4.96 -11.11 16.35
CA VAL A 117 -4.40 -10.37 17.48
C VAL A 117 -2.90 -10.19 17.33
N GLU A 118 -2.17 -11.21 16.89
CA GLU A 118 -0.71 -11.16 16.73
C GLU A 118 -0.29 -10.06 15.74
N ARG A 119 -0.97 -9.99 14.60
CA ARG A 119 -0.73 -8.97 13.59
C ARG A 119 -1.15 -7.58 14.04
N TYR A 120 -2.25 -7.47 14.79
CA TYR A 120 -2.63 -6.19 15.38
C TYR A 120 -1.63 -5.71 16.44
N GLU A 121 -1.09 -6.61 17.26
CA GLU A 121 -0.03 -6.28 18.21
C GLU A 121 1.26 -5.85 17.49
N ALA A 122 1.59 -6.46 16.36
CA ALA A 122 2.71 -6.00 15.52
C ALA A 122 2.47 -4.56 14.99
N LEU A 123 1.27 -4.26 14.51
CA LEU A 123 0.87 -2.90 14.10
C LEU A 123 0.99 -1.91 15.27
N ARG A 124 0.47 -2.27 16.46
CA ARG A 124 0.50 -1.44 17.66
C ARG A 124 1.93 -1.13 18.11
N LYS A 125 2.78 -2.16 18.22
CA LYS A 125 4.19 -2.00 18.61
C LYS A 125 4.97 -1.13 17.63
N MET A 126 4.73 -1.31 16.34
CA MET A 126 5.36 -0.50 15.30
C MET A 126 4.92 0.96 15.42
N TYR A 127 3.64 1.24 15.67
CA TYR A 127 3.15 2.60 15.92
C TYR A 127 3.74 3.23 17.18
N GLU A 128 3.79 2.48 18.28
CA GLU A 128 4.38 2.93 19.56
C GLU A 128 5.88 3.21 19.46
N ALA A 129 6.61 2.52 18.58
CA ALA A 129 8.04 2.75 18.38
C ALA A 129 8.36 4.01 17.55
N MET A 130 7.35 4.65 16.96
CA MET A 130 7.50 5.86 16.14
C MET A 130 7.17 7.16 16.89
N GLY A 131 6.62 7.07 18.11
CA GLY A 131 6.36 8.20 19.00
C GLY A 131 7.31 8.22 20.19
#